data_AF-A0A645EWU0-F1
#
_entry.id   AF-A0A645EWU0-F1
#
_cell.length_a   1.000
_cell.length_b   1.000
_cell.length_c   1.000
_cell.angle_alpha   90.00
_cell.angle_beta   90.00
_cell.angle_gamma   90.00
#
_symmetry.space_group_name_H-M   'P 1'
#
loop_
_entity.id
_entity.type
_entity.pdbx_description
1 polymer ?
#
loop_
_entity_poly.entity_id
_entity_poly.type
_entity_poly.pdbx_seq_one_letter_code
_entity_poly.pdbx_strand_id
1 'polypeptide(L)'
;MNLDTLGVLYIVENGDNIHSLADLTGKTIYASGEGATPQFVLDYLLAQNGLTDQVKVEYVGEHTALAAMVASGEAQIAILPEPFVSAVTVKNPDVRVALDLNEAWEAASGTKLVMGVYIANRTFCQEHPDQIKAFLADYAASVEKVNTSADAAQKIADLGIVGSAAIATQAIPRSYIVSITGEEMKSAASAMLNVLFTANPKSVGGKLPGDDLYAE
;
A
#
# COMPACT_ATOMS: atom_id res chain seq x y z
N MET A 1 -3.72 12.52 13.66
CA MET A 1 -3.36 11.55 12.60
C MET A 1 -3.72 12.17 11.25
N ASN A 2 -2.94 11.89 10.21
CA ASN A 2 -3.25 12.19 8.81
C ASN A 2 -3.00 10.93 7.98
N LEU A 3 -3.88 10.59 7.04
CA LEU A 3 -3.56 9.54 6.07
C LEU A 3 -2.66 10.15 5.00
N ASP A 4 -1.49 9.55 4.81
CA ASP A 4 -0.51 10.01 3.82
C ASP A 4 -0.52 9.16 2.54
N THR A 5 -1.01 7.92 2.64
CA THR A 5 -0.96 6.94 1.56
C THR A 5 -2.12 5.95 1.72
N LEU A 6 -2.89 5.73 0.65
CA LEU A 6 -3.82 4.59 0.56
C LEU A 6 -3.07 3.32 0.11
N GLY A 7 -3.75 2.33 -0.45
CA GLY A 7 -3.15 1.05 -0.78
C GLY A 7 -2.09 1.19 -1.86
N VAL A 8 -0.92 0.62 -1.63
CA VAL A 8 0.18 0.61 -2.59
C VAL A 8 0.50 -0.78 -3.11
N LEU A 9 -0.29 -1.78 -2.73
CA LEU A 9 -0.05 -3.18 -3.04
C LEU A 9 -0.71 -3.59 -4.34
N TYR A 10 0.07 -4.28 -5.17
CA TYR A 10 -0.37 -4.82 -6.44
C TYR A 10 0.07 -6.26 -6.55
N ILE A 11 -0.75 -7.07 -7.22
CA ILE A 11 -0.28 -8.34 -7.79
C ILE A 11 0.32 -8.01 -9.15
N VAL A 12 1.57 -8.39 -9.35
CA VAL A 12 2.25 -8.37 -10.65
C VAL A 12 2.43 -9.80 -11.15
N GLU A 13 2.43 -9.97 -12.46
CA GLU A 13 2.77 -11.23 -13.09
C GLU A 13 3.71 -11.04 -14.27
N ASN A 14 4.51 -12.07 -14.56
CA ASN A 14 5.18 -12.23 -15.84
C ASN A 14 4.27 -13.07 -16.75
N GLY A 15 3.63 -12.44 -17.73
CA GLY A 15 2.62 -13.06 -18.60
C GLY A 15 1.24 -12.41 -18.49
N ASP A 16 0.19 -13.20 -18.77
CA ASP A 16 -1.17 -12.69 -18.93
C ASP A 16 -2.22 -13.73 -18.50
N ASN A 17 -2.10 -14.27 -17.30
CA ASN A 17 -2.97 -15.33 -16.80
C ASN A 17 -3.82 -14.91 -15.58
N ILE A 18 -3.45 -13.83 -14.89
CA ILE A 18 -4.14 -13.35 -13.69
C ILE A 18 -4.96 -12.11 -14.04
N HIS A 19 -6.29 -12.29 -14.03
CA HIS A 19 -7.26 -11.22 -14.26
C HIS A 19 -8.23 -11.05 -13.08
N SER A 20 -8.19 -11.98 -12.13
CA SER A 20 -8.97 -11.97 -10.90
C SER A 20 -8.25 -12.75 -9.79
N LEU A 21 -8.66 -12.57 -8.54
CA LEU A 21 -8.13 -13.38 -7.43
C LEU A 21 -8.37 -14.88 -7.63
N ALA A 22 -9.48 -15.27 -8.30
CA ALA A 22 -9.80 -16.67 -8.56
C ALA A 22 -8.74 -17.37 -9.43
N ASP A 23 -8.07 -16.63 -10.32
CA ASP A 23 -7.02 -17.15 -11.21
C ASP A 23 -5.75 -17.57 -10.43
N LEU A 24 -5.63 -17.19 -9.15
CA LEU A 24 -4.54 -17.63 -8.27
C LEU A 24 -4.69 -19.08 -7.81
N THR A 25 -5.86 -19.71 -8.01
CA THR A 25 -6.13 -21.09 -7.59
C THR A 25 -5.06 -22.07 -8.11
N GLY A 26 -4.46 -22.82 -7.19
CA GLY A 26 -3.40 -23.80 -7.46
C GLY A 26 -2.05 -23.17 -7.79
N LYS A 27 -1.89 -21.85 -7.67
CA LYS A 27 -0.62 -21.16 -7.98
C LYS A 27 0.17 -20.84 -6.72
N THR A 28 1.46 -20.59 -6.93
CA THR A 28 2.36 -20.01 -5.94
C THR A 28 2.47 -18.52 -6.20
N ILE A 29 2.24 -17.71 -5.16
CA ILE A 29 2.48 -16.27 -5.17
C ILE A 29 3.64 -15.97 -4.24
N TYR A 30 4.51 -15.06 -4.66
CA TYR A 30 5.58 -14.57 -3.81
C TYR A 30 5.16 -13.25 -3.15
N ALA A 31 5.38 -13.13 -1.85
CA ALA A 31 5.03 -11.92 -1.11
C ALA A 31 6.20 -11.48 -0.25
N SER A 32 6.15 -10.23 0.21
CA SER A 32 7.09 -9.67 1.17
C SER A 32 6.30 -8.89 2.22
N GLY A 33 6.87 -8.71 3.41
CA GLY A 33 6.14 -8.16 4.55
C GLY A 33 5.35 -9.21 5.35
N GLU A 34 5.95 -10.39 5.56
CA GLU A 34 5.44 -11.38 6.52
C GLU A 34 5.35 -10.76 7.92
N GLY A 35 4.24 -11.00 8.62
CA GLY A 35 3.93 -10.43 9.92
C GLY A 35 3.49 -8.95 9.89
N ALA A 36 3.34 -8.35 8.71
CA ALA A 36 2.96 -6.96 8.52
C ALA A 36 1.69 -6.80 7.67
N THR A 37 1.28 -5.56 7.43
CA THR A 37 0.07 -5.20 6.67
C THR A 37 -0.07 -5.94 5.33
N PRO A 38 0.97 -6.13 4.49
CA PRO A 38 0.83 -6.86 3.23
C PRO A 38 0.33 -8.30 3.41
N GLN A 39 0.85 -9.02 4.41
CA GLN A 39 0.35 -10.35 4.74
C GLN A 39 -1.12 -10.28 5.16
N PHE A 40 -1.49 -9.41 6.10
CA PHE A 40 -2.87 -9.40 6.62
C PHE A 40 -3.90 -9.00 5.57
N VAL A 41 -3.53 -8.09 4.66
CA VAL A 41 -4.37 -7.72 3.50
C VAL A 41 -4.54 -8.93 2.58
N LEU A 42 -3.45 -9.62 2.24
CA LEU A 42 -3.51 -10.81 1.40
C LEU A 42 -4.36 -11.92 2.04
N ASP A 43 -4.09 -12.26 3.29
CA ASP A 43 -4.80 -13.31 4.02
C ASP A 43 -6.31 -13.01 4.07
N TYR A 44 -6.68 -11.75 4.32
CA TYR A 44 -8.07 -11.29 4.27
C TYR A 44 -8.69 -11.51 2.88
N LEU A 45 -8.02 -11.02 1.82
CA LEU A 45 -8.52 -11.13 0.45
C LEU A 45 -8.68 -12.59 0.00
N LEU A 46 -7.71 -13.46 0.33
CA LEU A 46 -7.81 -14.89 0.04
C LEU A 46 -8.97 -15.52 0.80
N ALA A 47 -9.14 -15.21 2.09
CA ALA A 47 -10.24 -15.74 2.90
C ALA A 47 -11.62 -15.32 2.37
N GLN A 48 -11.80 -14.03 2.04
CA GLN A 48 -13.07 -13.52 1.49
C GLN A 48 -13.45 -14.15 0.14
N ASN A 49 -12.47 -14.67 -0.60
CA ASN A 49 -12.68 -15.32 -1.88
C ASN A 49 -12.64 -16.86 -1.81
N GLY A 50 -12.54 -17.45 -0.62
CA GLY A 50 -12.48 -18.91 -0.44
C GLY A 50 -11.18 -19.54 -0.97
N LEU A 51 -10.08 -18.79 -0.98
CA LEU A 51 -8.80 -19.15 -1.61
C LEU A 51 -7.69 -19.49 -0.60
N THR A 52 -7.95 -19.42 0.71
CA THR A 52 -6.92 -19.59 1.77
C THR A 52 -6.05 -20.84 1.59
N ASP A 53 -6.66 -21.99 1.32
CA ASP A 53 -5.93 -23.26 1.12
C ASP A 53 -5.68 -23.59 -0.36
N GLN A 54 -6.10 -22.69 -1.25
CA GLN A 54 -6.05 -22.88 -2.70
C GLN A 54 -4.83 -22.19 -3.32
N VAL A 55 -4.15 -21.31 -2.58
CA VAL A 55 -3.01 -20.53 -3.05
C VAL A 55 -1.83 -20.75 -2.12
N LYS A 56 -0.67 -21.04 -2.68
CA LYS A 56 0.57 -21.15 -1.90
C LYS A 56 1.23 -19.78 -1.84
N VAL A 57 1.48 -19.26 -0.64
CA VAL A 57 2.21 -18.00 -0.45
C VAL A 57 3.65 -18.31 0.00
N GLU A 58 4.62 -17.78 -0.74
CA GLU A 58 6.05 -17.87 -0.41
C GLU A 58 6.56 -16.49 -0.01
N TYR A 59 7.00 -16.35 1.24
CA TYR A 59 7.50 -15.07 1.74
C TYR A 59 8.99 -14.88 1.47
N VAL A 60 9.31 -13.74 0.87
CA VAL A 60 10.66 -13.24 0.65
C VAL A 60 10.90 -12.09 1.63
N GLY A 61 12.06 -12.10 2.28
CA GLY A 61 12.33 -11.21 3.43
C GLY A 61 12.23 -9.71 3.12
N GLU A 62 12.65 -9.28 1.93
CA GLU A 62 12.72 -7.86 1.56
C GLU A 62 12.04 -7.58 0.22
N HIS A 63 11.34 -6.44 0.11
CA HIS A 63 10.70 -5.99 -1.14
C HIS A 63 11.70 -5.89 -2.30
N THR A 64 12.91 -5.39 -2.03
CA THR A 64 13.98 -5.28 -3.04
C THR A 64 14.41 -6.64 -3.58
N ALA A 65 14.47 -7.67 -2.72
CA ALA A 65 14.83 -9.02 -3.13
C ALA A 65 13.72 -9.65 -3.99
N LEU A 66 12.46 -9.51 -3.57
CA LEU A 66 11.32 -9.97 -4.35
C LEU A 66 11.23 -9.26 -5.71
N ALA A 67 11.43 -7.94 -5.74
CA ALA A 67 11.46 -7.17 -6.98
C ALA A 67 12.55 -7.67 -7.94
N ALA A 68 13.73 -8.05 -7.41
CA ALA A 68 14.78 -8.64 -8.23
C ALA A 68 14.38 -10.01 -8.82
N MET A 69 13.71 -10.87 -8.02
CA MET A 69 13.19 -12.17 -8.48
C MET A 69 12.11 -12.01 -9.54
N VAL A 70 11.21 -11.03 -9.41
CA VAL A 70 10.19 -10.74 -10.43
C VAL A 70 10.86 -10.23 -11.71
N ALA A 71 11.79 -9.28 -11.59
CA ALA A 71 12.49 -8.73 -12.74
C ALA A 71 13.31 -9.78 -13.52
N SER A 72 13.86 -10.79 -12.84
CA SER A 72 14.58 -11.91 -13.46
C SER A 72 13.67 -13.02 -14.01
N GLY A 73 12.37 -13.00 -13.68
CA GLY A 73 11.43 -14.07 -14.01
C GLY A 73 11.52 -15.29 -13.09
N GLU A 74 12.27 -15.23 -11.99
CA GLU A 74 12.29 -16.28 -10.98
C GLU A 74 10.94 -16.36 -10.23
N ALA A 75 10.36 -15.21 -9.90
CA ALA A 75 9.01 -15.10 -9.36
C ALA A 75 8.02 -14.71 -10.46
N GLN A 76 7.15 -15.64 -10.83
CA GLN A 76 6.17 -15.44 -11.91
C GLN A 76 4.95 -14.62 -11.49
N ILE A 77 4.54 -14.71 -10.22
CA ILE A 77 3.43 -13.96 -9.63
C ILE A 77 3.91 -13.45 -8.27
N ALA A 78 3.75 -12.16 -8.03
CA ALA A 78 4.20 -11.55 -6.79
C ALA A 78 3.27 -10.43 -6.30
N ILE A 79 3.26 -10.21 -4.99
CA ILE A 79 2.72 -8.99 -4.39
C ILE A 79 3.86 -8.06 -4.06
N LEU A 80 3.83 -6.88 -4.68
CA LEU A 80 4.80 -5.82 -4.47
C LEU A 80 4.10 -4.51 -4.13
N PRO A 81 4.67 -3.70 -3.22
CA PRO A 81 4.26 -2.32 -3.07
C PRO A 81 4.91 -1.42 -4.14
N GLU A 82 4.32 -0.28 -4.46
CA GLU A 82 5.07 0.81 -5.09
C GLU A 82 6.19 1.33 -4.16
N PRO A 83 7.33 1.81 -4.70
CA PRO A 83 7.66 1.97 -6.12
C PRO A 83 8.23 0.70 -6.79
N PHE A 84 8.24 -0.47 -6.12
CA PHE A 84 8.86 -1.68 -6.65
C PHE A 84 8.10 -2.24 -7.85
N VAL A 85 6.78 -2.12 -7.86
CA VAL A 85 5.93 -2.45 -9.02
C VAL A 85 6.42 -1.68 -10.24
N SER A 86 6.52 -0.36 -10.15
CA SER A 86 7.03 0.48 -11.24
C SER A 86 8.50 0.19 -11.59
N ALA A 87 9.33 -0.14 -10.60
CA ALA A 87 10.72 -0.50 -10.84
C ALA A 87 10.86 -1.79 -11.66
N VAL A 88 10.02 -2.81 -11.39
CA VAL A 88 10.07 -4.08 -12.13
C VAL A 88 9.46 -3.95 -13.52
N THR A 89 8.34 -3.23 -13.68
CA THR A 89 7.68 -3.05 -14.99
C THR A 89 8.51 -2.20 -15.95
N VAL A 90 9.26 -1.21 -15.44
CA VAL A 90 10.21 -0.44 -16.26
C VAL A 90 11.40 -1.30 -16.69
N LYS A 91 11.87 -2.20 -15.83
CA LYS A 91 13.05 -3.05 -16.09
C LYS A 91 12.73 -4.26 -16.97
N ASN A 92 11.54 -4.84 -16.82
CA ASN A 92 11.10 -6.02 -17.54
C ASN A 92 9.70 -5.78 -18.15
N PRO A 93 9.60 -5.61 -19.48
CA PRO A 93 8.33 -5.32 -20.15
C PRO A 93 7.35 -6.51 -20.18
N ASP A 94 7.81 -7.74 -19.88
CA ASP A 94 6.94 -8.92 -19.78
C ASP A 94 6.19 -8.94 -18.43
N VAL A 95 6.64 -8.13 -17.45
CA VAL A 95 5.98 -7.96 -16.16
C VAL A 95 4.88 -6.91 -16.30
N ARG A 96 3.67 -7.26 -15.89
CA ARG A 96 2.53 -6.35 -15.81
C ARG A 96 1.91 -6.31 -14.43
N VAL A 97 1.21 -5.21 -14.14
CA VAL A 97 0.26 -5.18 -13.02
C VAL A 97 -0.94 -6.04 -13.40
N ALA A 98 -1.19 -7.07 -12.61
CA ALA A 98 -2.32 -7.98 -12.78
C ALA A 98 -3.56 -7.50 -12.03
N LEU A 99 -3.40 -7.12 -10.76
CA LEU A 99 -4.50 -6.68 -9.91
C LEU A 99 -4.04 -5.51 -9.02
N ASP A 100 -4.91 -4.50 -8.88
CA ASP A 100 -4.82 -3.47 -7.85
C ASP A 100 -5.51 -3.98 -6.57
N LEU A 101 -4.77 -4.07 -5.47
CA LEU A 101 -5.36 -4.57 -4.22
C LEU A 101 -6.24 -3.54 -3.52
N ASN A 102 -6.24 -2.26 -3.92
CA ASN A 102 -7.24 -1.29 -3.45
C ASN A 102 -8.62 -1.71 -3.94
N GLU A 103 -8.77 -2.01 -5.24
CA GLU A 103 -10.04 -2.41 -5.83
C GLU A 103 -10.55 -3.72 -5.20
N ALA A 104 -9.66 -4.70 -5.06
CA ALA A 104 -9.98 -5.97 -4.42
C ALA A 104 -10.38 -5.79 -2.95
N TRP A 105 -9.68 -4.92 -2.22
CA TRP A 105 -9.96 -4.62 -0.82
C TRP A 105 -11.30 -3.91 -0.63
N GLU A 106 -11.57 -2.89 -1.44
CA GLU A 106 -12.83 -2.14 -1.35
C GLU A 106 -14.01 -3.02 -1.70
N ALA A 107 -13.90 -3.85 -2.74
CA ALA A 107 -14.92 -4.83 -3.10
C ALA A 107 -15.20 -5.85 -1.98
N ALA A 108 -14.16 -6.29 -1.26
CA ALA A 108 -14.28 -7.31 -0.22
C ALA A 108 -14.65 -6.74 1.17
N SER A 109 -14.34 -5.48 1.46
CA SER A 109 -14.50 -4.90 2.80
C SER A 109 -15.49 -3.72 2.86
N GLY A 110 -15.74 -3.06 1.73
CA GLY A 110 -16.48 -1.79 1.68
C GLY A 110 -15.71 -0.60 2.27
N THR A 111 -14.39 -0.72 2.44
CA THR A 111 -13.54 0.31 3.08
C THR A 111 -12.36 0.68 2.19
N LYS A 112 -11.78 1.86 2.39
CA LYS A 112 -10.50 2.23 1.74
C LYS A 112 -9.35 1.40 2.34
N LEU A 113 -8.42 0.98 1.50
CA LEU A 113 -7.16 0.38 1.96
C LEU A 113 -6.21 1.50 2.40
N VAL A 114 -5.96 1.65 3.69
CA VAL A 114 -5.06 2.65 4.29
C VAL A 114 -3.71 2.01 4.62
N MET A 115 -2.62 2.45 4.00
CA MET A 115 -1.30 1.86 4.24
C MET A 115 -0.28 2.79 4.88
N GLY A 116 -0.55 4.09 4.90
CA GLY A 116 0.36 5.07 5.48
C GLY A 116 -0.36 6.16 6.26
N VAL A 117 0.24 6.52 7.39
CA VAL A 117 -0.24 7.57 8.29
C VAL A 117 0.90 8.36 8.90
N TYR A 118 0.67 9.67 9.08
CA TYR A 118 1.43 10.46 10.03
C TYR A 118 0.75 10.43 11.40
N ILE A 119 1.56 10.11 12.41
CA ILE A 119 1.21 10.20 13.83
C ILE A 119 2.18 11.14 14.53
N ALA A 120 1.69 11.78 15.59
CA ALA A 120 2.49 12.67 16.42
C ALA A 120 2.21 12.37 17.89
N ASN A 121 3.19 12.66 18.74
CA ASN A 121 3.03 12.51 20.18
C ASN A 121 1.92 13.46 20.68
N ARG A 122 1.05 12.97 21.57
CA ARG A 122 -0.08 13.75 22.10
C ARG A 122 0.37 15.07 22.72
N THR A 123 1.40 15.04 23.56
CA THR A 123 1.93 16.24 24.23
C THR A 123 2.40 17.26 23.19
N PHE A 124 3.11 16.80 22.15
CA PHE A 124 3.56 17.67 21.07
C PHE A 124 2.39 18.31 20.31
N CYS A 125 1.33 17.53 20.01
CA CYS A 125 0.13 18.09 19.37
C CYS A 125 -0.55 19.17 20.23
N GLN A 126 -0.59 18.99 21.54
CA GLN A 126 -1.23 19.93 22.47
C GLN A 126 -0.39 21.20 22.69
N GLU A 127 0.94 21.06 22.76
CA GLU A 127 1.87 22.17 22.99
C GLU A 127 2.16 22.97 21.72
N HIS A 128 2.02 22.36 20.54
CA HIS A 128 2.36 22.96 19.25
C HIS A 128 1.26 22.86 18.18
N PRO A 129 0.00 23.23 18.48
CA PRO A 129 -1.12 23.07 17.55
C PRO A 129 -0.92 23.85 16.23
N ASP A 130 -0.33 25.05 16.30
CA ASP A 130 -0.06 25.86 15.11
C ASP A 130 1.00 25.22 14.20
N GLN A 131 2.00 24.55 14.77
CA GLN A 131 3.03 23.84 13.99
C GLN A 131 2.45 22.60 13.31
N ILE A 132 1.58 21.85 14.01
CA ILE A 132 0.85 20.73 13.40
C ILE A 132 -0.02 21.22 12.25
N LYS A 133 -0.76 22.31 12.45
CA LYS A 133 -1.61 22.89 11.40
C LYS A 133 -0.79 23.35 10.19
N ALA A 134 0.35 24.01 10.43
CA ALA A 134 1.25 24.44 9.36
C ALA A 134 1.82 23.23 8.59
N PHE A 135 2.30 22.20 9.30
CA PHE A 135 2.80 20.98 8.69
C PHE A 135 1.74 20.30 7.81
N LEU A 136 0.50 20.15 8.29
CA LEU A 136 -0.58 19.52 7.52
C LEU A 136 -0.95 20.34 6.27
N ALA A 137 -0.91 21.67 6.35
CA ALA A 137 -1.15 22.54 5.20
C ALA A 137 -0.03 22.41 4.16
N ASP A 138 1.23 22.45 4.59
CA ASP A 138 2.39 22.27 3.71
C ASP A 138 2.41 20.87 3.09
N TYR A 139 2.05 19.85 3.88
CA TYR A 139 1.95 18.47 3.41
C TYR A 139 0.85 18.33 2.35
N ALA A 140 -0.35 18.87 2.59
CA ALA A 140 -1.43 18.86 1.60
C ALA A 140 -1.03 19.54 0.28
N ALA A 141 -0.35 20.69 0.36
CA ALA A 141 0.18 21.38 -0.83
C ALA A 141 1.26 20.55 -1.56
N SER A 142 2.10 19.84 -0.81
CA SER A 142 3.11 18.93 -1.37
C SER A 142 2.47 17.72 -2.08
N VAL A 143 1.42 17.15 -1.48
CA VAL A 143 0.61 16.08 -2.06
C VAL A 143 -0.05 16.55 -3.36
N GLU A 144 -0.66 17.73 -3.38
CA GLU A 144 -1.23 18.29 -4.61
C GLU A 144 -0.14 18.44 -5.68
N LYS A 145 1.02 18.97 -5.30
CA LYS A 145 2.13 19.19 -6.22
C LYS A 145 2.68 17.89 -6.82
N VAL A 146 2.90 16.85 -6.01
CA VAL A 146 3.44 15.58 -6.53
C VAL A 146 2.46 14.90 -7.48
N ASN A 147 1.16 15.02 -7.24
CA ASN A 147 0.13 14.41 -8.07
C ASN A 147 -0.21 15.19 -9.34
N THR A 148 0.07 16.50 -9.41
CA THR A 148 -0.35 17.36 -10.52
C THR A 148 0.79 17.97 -11.33
N SER A 149 2.00 18.06 -10.77
CA SER A 149 3.12 18.73 -11.45
C SER A 149 3.74 17.87 -12.54
N ALA A 150 3.91 18.44 -13.73
CA ALA A 150 4.59 17.79 -14.85
C ALA A 150 6.07 17.45 -14.56
N ASP A 151 6.70 18.15 -13.61
CA ASP A 151 8.11 17.94 -13.23
C ASP A 151 8.30 17.02 -12.01
N ALA A 152 7.23 16.51 -11.40
CA ALA A 152 7.29 15.72 -10.17
C ALA A 152 8.18 14.49 -10.34
N ALA A 153 7.97 13.72 -11.41
CA ALA A 153 8.74 12.50 -11.68
C ALA A 153 10.24 12.75 -11.83
N GLN A 154 10.62 13.82 -12.55
CA GLN A 154 12.03 14.18 -12.72
C GLN A 154 12.65 14.59 -11.38
N LYS A 155 11.96 15.41 -10.58
CA LYS A 155 12.44 15.80 -9.25
C LYS A 155 12.66 14.61 -8.32
N ILE A 156 11.73 13.66 -8.31
CA ILE A 156 11.84 12.44 -7.48
C ILE A 156 13.09 11.65 -7.88
N ALA A 157 13.37 11.54 -9.17
CA ALA A 157 14.57 10.88 -9.68
C ALA A 157 15.86 11.66 -9.34
N ASP A 158 15.86 12.98 -9.52
CA ASP A 158 17.01 13.85 -9.19
C ASP A 158 17.36 13.82 -7.69
N LEU A 159 16.35 13.64 -6.83
CA LEU A 159 16.50 13.43 -5.39
C LEU A 159 17.00 12.02 -5.02
N GLY A 160 17.09 11.10 -5.98
CA GLY A 160 17.54 9.73 -5.75
C GLY A 160 16.52 8.85 -5.02
N ILE A 161 15.25 9.26 -4.95
CA ILE A 161 14.18 8.48 -4.30
C ILE A 161 13.88 7.21 -5.09
N VAL A 162 13.91 7.31 -6.43
CA VAL A 162 13.85 6.15 -7.34
C VAL A 162 14.93 6.27 -8.42
N GLY A 163 15.23 5.15 -9.09
CA GLY A 163 16.32 5.08 -10.06
C GLY A 163 16.13 5.83 -11.38
N SER A 164 14.91 6.27 -11.72
CA SER A 164 14.66 7.07 -12.92
C SER A 164 13.30 7.81 -12.89
N ALA A 165 13.17 8.85 -13.71
CA ALA A 165 11.90 9.55 -13.88
C ALA A 165 10.81 8.63 -14.46
N ALA A 166 11.18 7.63 -15.28
CA ALA A 166 10.22 6.66 -15.81
C ALA A 166 9.56 5.82 -14.70
N ILE A 167 10.33 5.42 -13.68
CA ILE A 167 9.78 4.73 -12.50
C ILE A 167 8.85 5.67 -11.74
N ALA A 168 9.28 6.91 -11.48
CA ALA A 168 8.47 7.87 -10.74
C ALA A 168 7.15 8.19 -11.47
N THR A 169 7.17 8.34 -12.80
CA THR A 169 5.96 8.58 -13.62
C THR A 169 4.93 7.47 -13.46
N GLN A 170 5.35 6.20 -13.39
CA GLN A 170 4.43 5.08 -13.17
C GLN A 170 3.99 4.98 -11.69
N ALA A 171 4.91 5.24 -10.77
CA ALA A 171 4.67 5.04 -9.34
C ALA A 171 3.74 6.10 -8.74
N ILE A 172 3.91 7.39 -9.06
CA ILE A 172 3.12 8.49 -8.45
C ILE A 172 1.60 8.19 -8.41
N PRO A 173 0.93 7.89 -9.55
CA PRO A 173 -0.52 7.66 -9.52
C PRO A 173 -0.91 6.35 -8.81
N ARG A 174 0.01 5.39 -8.68
CA ARG A 174 -0.19 4.08 -8.03
C ARG A 174 0.23 4.05 -6.56
N SER A 175 0.95 5.07 -6.11
CA SER A 175 1.32 5.23 -4.71
C SER A 175 0.17 5.81 -3.88
N TYR A 176 -0.94 6.24 -4.50
CA TYR A 176 -2.10 6.85 -3.83
C TYR A 176 -1.71 7.84 -2.72
N ILE A 177 -0.81 8.76 -3.06
CA ILE A 177 -0.30 9.76 -2.12
C ILE A 177 -1.42 10.77 -1.85
N VAL A 178 -1.85 10.88 -0.60
CA VAL A 178 -3.03 11.66 -0.19
C VAL A 178 -2.74 12.48 1.07
N SER A 179 -3.60 13.46 1.35
CA SER A 179 -3.64 14.15 2.65
C SER A 179 -5.09 14.16 3.12
N ILE A 180 -5.47 13.12 3.89
CA ILE A 180 -6.83 12.98 4.43
C ILE A 180 -6.76 13.21 5.93
N THR A 181 -7.56 14.15 6.41
CA THR A 181 -7.64 14.56 7.82
C THR A 181 -9.10 14.56 8.30
N GLY A 182 -9.31 14.86 9.60
CA GLY A 182 -10.65 15.00 10.17
C GLY A 182 -11.48 13.72 10.16
N GLU A 183 -12.80 13.87 9.99
CA GLU A 183 -13.75 12.77 10.09
C GLU A 183 -13.57 11.70 9.01
N GLU A 184 -13.19 12.10 7.79
CA GLU A 184 -12.92 11.14 6.71
C GLU A 184 -11.72 10.24 7.07
N MET A 185 -10.64 10.84 7.60
CA MET A 185 -9.48 10.10 8.08
C MET A 185 -9.85 9.13 9.19
N LYS A 186 -10.59 9.62 10.19
CA LYS A 186 -11.02 8.80 11.33
C LYS A 186 -11.86 7.62 10.87
N SER A 187 -12.84 7.88 10.00
CA SER A 187 -13.72 6.84 9.44
C SER A 187 -12.94 5.79 8.65
N ALA A 188 -12.06 6.21 7.71
CA ALA A 188 -11.28 5.28 6.89
C ALA A 188 -10.30 4.44 7.72
N ALA A 189 -9.54 5.07 8.63
CA ALA A 189 -8.60 4.36 9.50
C ALA A 189 -9.33 3.38 10.45
N SER A 190 -10.42 3.82 11.08
CA SER A 190 -11.19 2.98 12.00
C SER A 190 -11.79 1.77 11.28
N ALA A 191 -12.33 1.99 10.08
CA ALA A 191 -12.95 0.92 9.30
C ALA A 191 -11.93 -0.15 8.90
N MET A 192 -10.75 0.25 8.41
CA MET A 192 -9.68 -0.69 8.10
C MET A 192 -9.16 -1.44 9.34
N LEU A 193 -8.91 -0.74 10.44
CA LEU A 193 -8.47 -1.38 11.69
C LEU A 193 -9.50 -2.40 12.19
N ASN A 194 -10.80 -2.12 12.04
CA ASN A 194 -11.86 -3.05 12.40
C ASN A 194 -11.88 -4.31 11.52
N VAL A 195 -11.68 -4.16 10.21
CA VAL A 195 -11.56 -5.31 9.28
C VAL A 195 -10.38 -6.19 9.70
N LEU A 196 -9.21 -5.59 9.90
CA LEU A 196 -7.99 -6.30 10.31
C LEU A 196 -8.13 -6.97 11.68
N PHE A 197 -8.72 -6.28 12.66
CA PHE A 197 -8.98 -6.84 13.97
C PHE A 197 -9.93 -8.04 13.93
N THR A 198 -11.02 -7.93 13.15
CA THR A 198 -12.01 -9.00 13.01
C THR A 198 -11.40 -10.24 12.34
N ALA A 199 -10.56 -10.03 11.32
CA ALA A 199 -9.87 -11.11 10.62
C ALA A 199 -8.77 -11.75 11.48
N ASN A 200 -7.94 -10.93 12.12
CA ASN A 200 -6.83 -11.38 12.96
C ASN A 200 -6.49 -10.30 14.01
N PRO A 201 -6.92 -10.46 15.27
CA PRO A 201 -6.68 -9.46 16.32
C PRO A 201 -5.21 -9.08 16.52
N LYS A 202 -4.27 -9.98 16.23
CA LYS A 202 -2.82 -9.70 16.38
C LYS A 202 -2.34 -8.62 15.41
N SER A 203 -3.00 -8.44 14.26
CA SER A 203 -2.64 -7.44 13.25
C SER A 203 -2.71 -6.00 13.76
N VAL A 204 -3.49 -5.74 14.80
CA VAL A 204 -3.63 -4.40 15.43
C VAL A 204 -3.16 -4.39 16.89
N GLY A 205 -2.37 -5.39 17.32
CA GLY A 205 -1.88 -5.47 18.70
C GLY A 205 -2.86 -6.07 19.70
N GLY A 206 -3.87 -6.82 19.24
CA GLY A 206 -4.79 -7.61 20.07
C GLY A 206 -6.04 -6.87 20.55
N LYS A 207 -6.15 -5.56 20.31
CA LYS A 207 -7.33 -4.75 20.63
C LYS A 207 -7.46 -3.59 19.63
N LEU A 208 -8.69 -3.15 19.38
CA LEU A 208 -8.91 -1.93 18.61
C LEU A 208 -8.41 -0.71 19.40
N PRO A 209 -7.71 0.24 18.74
CA PRO A 209 -7.44 1.55 19.31
C PRO A 209 -8.75 2.28 19.65
N GLY A 210 -8.73 3.06 20.73
CA GLY A 210 -9.85 3.91 21.10
C GLY A 210 -9.86 5.22 20.31
N ASP A 211 -10.86 6.06 20.59
CA ASP A 211 -10.96 7.40 20.02
C ASP A 211 -9.75 8.28 20.35
N ASP A 212 -9.01 7.94 21.41
CA ASP A 212 -7.78 8.61 21.81
C ASP A 212 -6.65 8.47 20.78
N LEU A 213 -6.73 7.55 19.83
CA LEU A 213 -5.79 7.50 18.70
C LEU A 213 -5.86 8.76 17.82
N TYR A 214 -7.02 9.40 17.76
CA TYR A 214 -7.30 10.53 16.88
C TYR A 214 -7.15 11.84 17.66
N ALA A 215 -6.50 12.82 17.04
CA ALA A 215 -6.51 14.19 17.55
C ALA A 215 -7.82 14.85 17.11
N GLU A 216 -8.43 15.62 18.02
CA GLU A 216 -9.56 16.51 17.70
C GLU A 216 -9.12 17.66 16.78
#